data_AF-A0A3L7LTQ5-F1
#
_entry.id   AF-A0A3L7LTQ5-F1
#
_cell.length_a   1.000
_cell.length_b   1.000
_cell.length_c   1.000
_cell.angle_alpha   90.00
_cell.angle_beta   90.00
_cell.angle_gamma   90.00
#
_symmetry.space_group_name_H-M   'P 1'
#
loop_
_entity.id
_entity.type
_entity.pdbx_description
1 polymer ?
#
loop_
_entity_poly.entity_id
_entity_poly.type
_entity_poly.pdbx_seq_one_letter_code
_entity_poly.pdbx_strand_id
1 'polypeptide(L)' 'MFALFLTVFIGGGIGSVLRWYVSVKLTHSGLPFPAGTLLVNLTGALWHLYAMISL' A
#
# COMPACT_ATOMS: atom_id res chain seq x y z
N MET A 1 -6.37 -8.12 -23.07
CA MET A 1 -6.08 -8.77 -21.77
C MET A 1 -4.66 -8.52 -21.27
N PHE A 2 -3.64 -8.57 -22.13
CA PHE A 2 -2.24 -8.32 -21.74
C PHE A 2 -2.01 -6.97 -21.02
N ALA A 3 -2.61 -5.88 -21.51
CA ALA A 3 -2.52 -4.56 -20.86
C ALA A 3 -3.07 -4.55 -19.43
N LEU A 4 -4.17 -5.28 -19.17
CA LEU A 4 -4.77 -5.40 -17.83
C LEU A 4 -3.82 -6.13 -16.87
N PHE A 5 -3.18 -7.21 -17.34
CA PHE A 5 -2.16 -7.91 -16.55
C PHE A 5 -0.97 -7.01 -16.21
N LEU A 6 -0.48 -6.21 -17.17
CA LEU A 6 0.60 -5.26 -16.91
C LEU A 6 0.19 -4.19 -15.88
N THR A 7 -1.02 -3.64 -15.98
CA THR A 7 -1.51 -2.65 -15.02
C THR A 7 -1.60 -3.23 -13.60
N VAL A 8 -2.16 -4.43 -13.44
CA VAL A 8 -2.24 -5.09 -12.13
C VAL A 8 -0.86 -5.50 -11.62
N PHE A 9 0.04 -5.94 -12.51
CA PHE A 9 1.41 -6.31 -12.15
C PHE A 9 2.21 -5.11 -11.65
N ILE A 10 2.14 -3.97 -12.35
CA ILE A 10 2.85 -2.76 -11.96
C ILE A 10 2.23 -2.18 -10.69
N GLY A 11 0.91 -2.02 -10.63
CA GLY A 11 0.22 -1.48 -9.45
C GLY A 11 0.38 -2.36 -8.21
N GLY A 12 0.16 -3.67 -8.35
CA GLY A 12 0.30 -4.65 -7.27
C GLY A 12 1.77 -4.83 -6.83
N GLY A 13 2.69 -4.89 -7.79
CA GLY A 13 4.12 -4.98 -7.54
C GLY A 13 4.63 -3.78 -6.74
N ILE A 14 4.36 -2.56 -7.20
CA ILE A 14 4.74 -1.32 -6.50
C ILE A 14 4.11 -1.26 -5.11
N GLY A 15 2.81 -1.57 -4.98
CA GLY A 15 2.10 -1.56 -3.69
C GLY A 15 2.69 -2.56 -2.70
N SER A 16 3.09 -3.75 -3.15
CA SER A 16 3.68 -4.78 -2.29
C SER A 16 5.07 -4.38 -1.77
N VAL A 17 5.91 -3.80 -2.62
CA VAL A 17 7.26 -3.31 -2.25
C VAL A 17 7.16 -2.12 -1.32
N LEU A 18 6.24 -1.18 -1.57
CA LEU A 18 6.00 -0.03 -0.70
C LEU A 18 5.57 -0.49 0.70
N ARG A 19 4.65 -1.46 0.79
CA ARG A 19 4.21 -2.03 2.07
C ARG A 19 5.37 -2.64 2.84
N TRP A 20 6.20 -3.43 2.17
CA TRP A 20 7.37 -4.05 2.78
C TRP A 20 8.37 -3.00 3.28
N TYR A 21 8.70 -2.00 2.45
CA TYR A 21 9.65 -0.95 2.81
C TYR A 21 9.19 -0.14 4.03
N VAL A 22 7.92 0.32 4.03
CA VAL A 22 7.34 1.06 5.15
C VAL A 22 7.29 0.20 6.41
N SER A 23 6.93 -1.08 6.28
CA SER A 23 6.92 -2.02 7.40
C SER A 23 8.31 -2.20 8.01
N VAL A 24 9.35 -2.41 7.20
CA VAL A 24 10.73 -2.56 7.70
C VAL A 24 11.21 -1.29 8.40
N LYS A 25 10.93 -0.10 7.83
CA LYS A 25 11.34 1.17 8.41
C LYS A 25 10.63 1.47 9.73
N LEU A 26 9.33 1.17 9.84
CA LEU A 26 8.56 1.44 11.05
C LEU A 26 8.67 0.36 12.13
N THR A 27 9.07 -0.86 11.80
CA THR A 27 9.35 -1.90 12.81
C THR A 27 10.51 -1.52 13.73
N HIS A 28 11.48 -0.74 13.25
CA HIS A 28 12.60 -0.24 14.07
C HIS A 28 12.25 0.98 14.96
N SER A 29 11.01 1.49 14.92
CA SER A 29 10.60 2.69 15.66
C SER A 29 10.35 2.46 17.16
N GLY A 30 10.42 1.21 17.65
CA GLY A 30 10.11 0.89 19.04
C GLY A 30 8.61 0.99 19.41
N LEU A 31 7.73 1.10 18.42
CA LEU A 31 6.28 1.15 18.62
C LEU A 31 5.76 -0.25 19.03
N PRO A 32 4.84 -0.35 20.02
CA PRO A 32 4.35 -1.64 20.53
C PRO A 32 3.38 -2.36 19.57
N PHE A 33 3.03 -1.73 18.45
CA PHE A 33 2.13 -2.26 17.44
C PHE A 33 2.76 -2.12 16.04
N PRO A 34 2.36 -2.94 15.06
CA PRO A 34 2.90 -2.94 13.70
C PRO A 34 2.44 -1.70 12.92
N ALA A 35 3.01 -0.54 13.27
CA ALA A 35 2.63 0.78 12.77
C ALA A 35 2.83 0.90 11.26
N GLY A 36 3.85 0.25 10.69
CA GLY A 36 4.07 0.27 9.25
C GLY A 36 2.95 -0.40 8.45
N THR A 37 2.41 -1.51 8.94
CA THR A 37 1.26 -2.18 8.32
C THR A 37 -0.01 -1.32 8.43
N LEU A 38 -0.20 -0.67 9.58
CA LEU A 38 -1.34 0.22 9.81
C LEU A 38 -1.30 1.44 8.87
N LEU A 39 -0.14 2.07 8.72
CA LEU A 39 0.07 3.24 7.85
C LEU A 39 -0.23 2.91 6.38
N VAL A 40 0.26 1.76 5.89
CA VAL A 40 0.02 1.34 4.50
C VAL A 40 -1.45 0.99 4.26
N ASN A 41 -2.13 0.36 5.23
CA ASN A 41 -3.55 0.05 5.11
C ASN A 41 -4.42 1.32 5.11
N LEU A 42 -4.14 2.29 5.98
CA LEU A 42 -4.90 3.54 6.04
C LEU A 42 -4.70 4.38 4.79
N THR A 43 -3.45 4.51 4.30
CA THR A 43 -3.16 5.23 3.06
C THR A 43 -3.80 4.58 1.84
N GLY A 44 -3.77 3.25 1.75
CA GLY A 44 -4.45 2.50 0.69
C GLY A 44 -5.97 2.65 0.73
N ALA A 45 -6.59 2.59 1.91
CA ALA A 45 -8.02 2.77 2.09
C ALA A 45 -8.47 4.19 1.72
N LEU A 46 -7.70 5.22 2.10
CA LEU A 46 -7.97 6.61 1.72
C LEU A 46 -7.88 6.82 0.21
N TRP A 47 -6.87 6.23 -0.44
CA TRP A 47 -6.74 6.28 -1.89
C TRP A 47 -7.93 5.63 -2.59
N HIS A 48 -8.35 4.45 -2.11
CA HIS A 48 -9.50 3.74 -2.66
C HIS A 48 -10.80 4.54 -2.50
N LEU A 49 -11.01 5.15 -1.32
CA LEU A 49 -12.14 6.02 -1.06
C LEU A 49 -12.15 7.24 -1.99
N TYR A 50 -11.01 7.90 -2.16
CA TYR A 50 -10.88 9.03 -3.08
C TYR A 50 -11.21 8.64 -4.54
N ALA A 51 -10.72 7.49 -4.98
CA ALA A 51 -11.03 6.95 -6.30
C ALA A 51 -12.53 6.67 -6.49
N MET A 52 -13.23 6.18 -5.46
CA MET A 52 -14.68 5.97 -5.52
C MET A 52 -15.48 7.28 -5.56
N ILE A 53 -15.03 8.33 -4.86
CA ILE A 53 -15.73 9.65 -4.85
C ILE A 53 -15.53 10.39 -6.18
N SER A 54 -14.42 10.14 -6.88
CA SER A 54 -14.07 10.86 -8.11
C SER A 54 -14.65 10.24 -9.40
N LEU A 55 -15.44 9.16 -9.28
CA LEU A 55 -16.11 8.43 -10.35
C LEU A 55 -17.63 8.68 -10.30
#